data_AF-L7LPZ0-F1
#
_entry.id   AF-L7LPZ0-F1
#
_cell.length_a   1.000
_cell.length_b   1.000
_cell.length_c   1.000
_cell.angle_alpha   90.00
_cell.angle_beta   90.00
_cell.angle_gamma   90.00
#
_symmetry.space_group_name_H-M   'P 1'
#
loop_
_entity.id
_entity.type
_entity.pdbx_description
1 polymer ?
#
loop_
_entity_poly.entity_id
_entity_poly.type
_entity_poly.pdbx_seq_one_letter_code
_entity_poly.pdbx_strand_id
1 'polypeptide(L)'
;MVAATRIRRAVKCAILMTLLQFAHSSYIRDYEDISKFYTRGAQIRTVYTTMGETECKYDKVTASSAQKTEFKRYFYSNATKLEPLDLVGKYVNDRHLFQPAEFDAMDVKKRNGGPYSFERLFVASDKYRCGVFFVSKHINKGGNNYELRIKEGATPDQHCLKKFERYSRAPGVKKPVPCKHIR
;
A
#
# COMPACT_ATOMS: atom_id res chain seq x y z
N MET A 1 0.20 47.34 -46.13
CA MET A 1 1.12 46.72 -45.14
C MET A 1 0.34 46.04 -43.99
N VAL A 2 -0.43 44.98 -44.27
CA VAL A 2 -1.29 44.31 -43.24
C VAL A 2 -1.06 42.79 -43.16
N ALA A 3 -0.36 42.20 -44.14
CA ALA A 3 -0.12 40.75 -44.19
C ALA A 3 0.99 40.28 -43.23
N ALA A 4 2.06 41.06 -43.06
CA ALA A 4 3.23 40.67 -42.26
C ALA A 4 2.94 40.57 -40.75
N THR A 5 1.98 41.35 -40.24
CA THR A 5 1.57 41.35 -38.82
C THR A 5 0.67 40.16 -38.45
N ARG A 6 -0.07 39.60 -39.41
CA ARG A 6 -0.93 38.42 -39.19
C ARG A 6 -0.12 37.12 -39.06
N ILE A 7 0.92 36.96 -39.88
CA ILE A 7 1.80 35.77 -39.86
C ILE A 7 2.59 35.68 -38.55
N ARG A 8 3.08 36.82 -38.03
CA ARG A 8 3.82 36.91 -36.76
C ARG A 8 3.00 36.50 -35.53
N ARG A 9 1.68 36.73 -35.55
CA ARG A 9 0.78 36.33 -34.45
C ARG A 9 0.44 34.84 -34.51
N ALA A 10 0.22 34.30 -35.70
CA ALA A 10 -0.06 32.88 -35.89
C ALA A 10 1.11 31.98 -35.46
N VAL A 11 2.35 32.36 -35.78
CA VAL A 11 3.56 31.63 -35.35
C VAL A 11 3.73 31.65 -33.84
N LYS A 12 3.45 32.79 -33.17
CA LYS A 12 3.49 32.88 -31.70
C LYS A 12 2.44 32.01 -31.02
N CYS A 13 1.21 31.94 -31.56
CA CYS A 13 0.18 31.04 -31.05
C CYS A 13 0.54 29.57 -31.26
N ALA A 14 1.12 29.20 -32.42
CA ALA A 14 1.56 27.84 -32.68
C ALA A 14 2.64 27.39 -31.69
N ILE A 15 3.63 28.24 -31.41
CA ILE A 15 4.69 27.97 -30.43
C ILE A 15 4.09 27.80 -29.01
N LEU A 16 3.15 28.66 -28.62
CA LEU A 16 2.48 28.58 -27.32
C LEU A 16 1.66 27.28 -27.16
N MET A 17 0.97 26.85 -28.21
CA MET A 17 0.19 25.61 -28.22
C MET A 17 1.07 24.37 -28.17
N THR A 18 2.21 24.35 -28.87
CA THR A 18 3.21 23.27 -28.72
C THR A 18 3.77 23.23 -27.30
N LEU A 19 4.09 24.37 -26.68
CA LEU A 19 4.58 24.41 -25.30
C LEU A 19 3.54 23.90 -24.30
N LEU A 20 2.24 24.15 -24.54
CA LEU A 20 1.14 23.61 -23.72
C LEU A 20 0.93 22.09 -23.90
N GLN A 21 1.20 21.56 -25.09
CA GLN A 21 1.14 20.11 -25.35
C GLN A 21 2.32 19.35 -24.73
N PHE A 22 3.51 19.95 -24.67
CA PHE A 22 4.67 19.38 -23.97
C PHE A 22 4.66 19.64 -22.45
N ALA A 23 3.80 20.53 -21.95
CA ALA A 23 3.60 20.77 -20.52
C ALA A 23 2.66 19.75 -19.84
N HIS A 24 2.20 18.72 -20.55
CA HIS A 24 1.74 17.50 -19.91
C HIS A 24 2.96 16.75 -19.36
N SER A 25 3.54 17.33 -18.30
CA SER A 25 4.45 16.62 -17.41
C SER A 25 3.74 15.34 -17.01
N SER A 26 4.26 14.22 -17.51
CA SER A 26 3.89 12.91 -17.04
C SER A 26 4.19 12.91 -15.55
N TYR A 27 3.16 13.09 -14.73
CA TYR A 27 3.28 13.00 -13.28
C TYR A 27 3.68 11.55 -12.98
N ILE A 28 4.98 11.30 -12.87
CA ILE A 28 5.52 10.06 -12.34
C ILE A 28 5.06 10.05 -10.90
N ARG A 29 3.94 9.36 -10.66
CA ARG A 29 3.42 9.20 -9.33
C ARG A 29 4.38 8.25 -8.62
N ASP A 30 5.22 8.78 -7.74
CA ASP A 30 6.02 7.94 -6.86
C ASP A 30 5.05 7.09 -6.03
N TYR A 31 5.18 5.78 -6.20
CA TYR A 31 4.39 4.80 -5.47
C TYR A 31 5.19 4.33 -4.28
N GLU A 32 4.50 4.07 -3.17
CA GLU A 32 5.14 3.64 -1.95
C GLU A 32 5.75 2.24 -2.08
N ASP A 33 7.02 2.11 -1.71
CA ASP A 33 7.71 0.83 -1.62
C ASP A 33 7.35 0.06 -0.34
N ILE A 34 6.60 -1.03 -0.50
CA ILE A 34 6.22 -1.93 0.59
C ILE A 34 7.44 -2.57 1.28
N SER A 35 8.58 -2.70 0.58
CA SER A 35 9.80 -3.27 1.17
C SER A 35 10.38 -2.39 2.28
N LYS A 36 10.24 -1.06 2.16
CA LYS A 36 10.65 -0.08 3.19
C LYS A 36 9.77 -0.17 4.45
N PHE A 37 8.54 -0.66 4.30
CA PHE A 37 7.66 -0.95 5.43
C PHE A 37 8.09 -2.23 6.16
N TYR A 38 8.42 -3.29 5.42
CA TYR A 38 8.78 -4.63 5.93
C TYR A 38 10.30 -4.83 6.11
N THR A 39 10.92 -3.94 6.91
CA THR A 39 12.35 -4.02 7.25
C THR A 39 12.63 -5.09 8.32
N ARG A 40 13.85 -5.65 8.32
CA ARG A 40 14.24 -6.69 9.30
C ARG A 40 14.05 -6.19 10.73
N GLY A 41 13.41 -7.00 11.57
CA GLY A 41 13.13 -6.65 12.97
C GLY A 41 11.91 -5.73 13.16
N ALA A 42 11.30 -5.25 12.07
CA ALA A 42 10.08 -4.47 12.16
C ALA A 42 8.96 -5.27 12.83
N GLN A 43 8.24 -4.57 13.67
CA GLN A 43 7.09 -5.04 14.41
C GLN A 43 5.91 -4.21 13.91
N ILE A 44 4.95 -4.83 13.25
CA ILE A 44 3.89 -4.14 12.51
C ILE A 44 2.55 -4.60 13.07
N ARG A 45 1.72 -3.68 13.54
CA ARG A 45 0.40 -3.98 14.10
C ARG A 45 -0.70 -3.36 13.26
N THR A 46 -1.78 -4.11 13.04
CA THR A 46 -3.01 -3.58 12.46
C THR A 46 -3.80 -2.87 13.54
N VAL A 47 -4.07 -1.57 13.37
CA VAL A 47 -4.85 -0.75 14.31
C VAL A 47 -6.33 -0.65 13.93
N TYR A 48 -6.62 -0.70 12.62
CA TYR A 48 -7.99 -0.78 12.10
C TYR A 48 -8.03 -1.74 10.92
N THR A 49 -9.13 -2.46 10.78
CA THR A 49 -9.36 -3.36 9.65
C THR A 49 -10.82 -3.33 9.23
N THR A 50 -11.10 -3.50 7.94
CA THR A 50 -12.45 -3.70 7.41
C THR A 50 -12.81 -5.19 7.29
N MET A 51 -11.91 -6.10 7.68
CA MET A 51 -12.14 -7.55 7.54
C MET A 51 -12.89 -8.17 8.72
N GLY A 52 -12.98 -7.47 9.85
CA GLY A 52 -13.55 -7.95 11.11
C GLY A 52 -12.49 -8.11 12.20
N GLU A 53 -12.94 -8.17 13.46
CA GLU A 53 -12.05 -8.16 14.64
C GLU A 53 -11.12 -9.38 14.68
N THR A 54 -11.53 -10.48 14.04
CA THR A 54 -10.72 -11.71 13.96
C THR A 54 -9.47 -11.58 13.11
N GLU A 55 -9.39 -10.53 12.30
CA GLU A 55 -8.25 -10.26 11.42
C GLU A 55 -7.29 -9.23 12.01
N CYS A 56 -7.56 -8.77 13.24
CA CYS A 56 -6.61 -7.98 13.99
C CYS A 56 -5.37 -8.80 14.28
N LYS A 57 -4.22 -8.28 13.85
CA LYS A 57 -2.98 -9.02 13.80
C LYS A 57 -1.75 -8.15 14.03
N TYR A 58 -0.65 -8.84 14.29
CA TYR A 58 0.68 -8.29 14.39
C TYR A 58 1.69 -9.16 13.64
N ASP A 59 2.54 -8.52 12.86
CA ASP A 59 3.60 -9.13 12.07
C ASP A 59 4.97 -8.80 12.67
N LYS A 60 5.76 -9.82 12.98
CA LYS A 60 7.17 -9.69 13.37
C LYS A 60 8.07 -10.11 12.21
N VAL A 61 8.75 -9.15 11.59
CA VAL A 61 9.65 -9.40 10.46
C VAL A 61 10.94 -10.04 10.94
N THR A 62 11.18 -11.28 10.52
CA THR A 62 12.36 -12.06 10.93
C THR A 62 13.52 -11.89 9.96
N ALA A 63 13.22 -11.77 8.66
CA ALA A 63 14.20 -11.49 7.61
C ALA A 63 13.60 -10.62 6.52
N SER A 64 14.45 -9.83 5.86
CA SER A 64 14.04 -9.01 4.71
C SER A 64 15.22 -8.91 3.73
N SER A 65 14.90 -8.87 2.45
CA SER A 65 15.82 -8.81 1.32
C SER A 65 15.20 -7.95 0.22
N ALA A 66 15.95 -7.67 -0.85
CA ALA A 66 15.45 -6.84 -1.95
C ALA A 66 14.17 -7.39 -2.64
N GLN A 67 13.90 -8.69 -2.58
CA GLN A 67 12.79 -9.32 -3.32
C GLN A 67 11.71 -9.95 -2.43
N LYS A 68 11.98 -10.11 -1.13
CA LYS A 68 11.05 -10.77 -0.21
C LYS A 68 11.29 -10.38 1.23
N THR A 69 10.25 -10.59 2.04
CA THR A 69 10.29 -10.58 3.50
C THR A 69 9.79 -11.90 4.08
N GLU A 70 10.31 -12.24 5.25
CA GLU A 70 9.87 -13.38 6.05
C GLU A 70 9.41 -12.84 7.41
N PHE A 71 8.25 -13.27 7.86
CA PHE A 71 7.64 -12.74 9.07
C PHE A 71 6.72 -13.75 9.76
N LYS A 72 6.56 -13.58 11.06
CA LYS A 72 5.60 -14.31 11.89
C LYS A 72 4.36 -13.46 12.09
N ARG A 73 3.18 -14.01 11.80
CA ARG A 73 1.89 -13.33 11.97
C ARG A 73 1.11 -13.92 13.14
N TYR A 74 0.73 -13.05 14.06
CA TYR A 74 -0.02 -13.35 15.27
C TYR A 74 -1.40 -12.70 15.17
N PHE A 75 -2.46 -13.42 15.53
CA PHE A 75 -3.83 -12.88 15.54
C PHE A 75 -4.29 -12.64 16.98
N TYR A 76 -4.97 -11.51 17.22
CA TYR A 76 -5.37 -11.10 18.56
C TYR A 76 -6.69 -11.71 19.03
N SER A 77 -7.55 -12.18 18.13
CA SER A 77 -8.94 -12.52 18.46
C SER A 77 -9.15 -13.88 19.12
N ASN A 78 -8.12 -14.70 19.25
CA ASN A 78 -8.29 -16.03 19.81
C ASN A 78 -7.62 -16.11 21.18
N ALA A 79 -8.45 -16.19 22.21
CA ALA A 79 -8.06 -16.53 23.58
C ALA A 79 -7.33 -17.88 23.67
N THR A 80 -7.42 -18.71 22.63
CA THR A 80 -6.53 -19.84 22.39
C THR A 80 -5.25 -19.35 21.71
N LYS A 81 -4.11 -19.55 22.38
CA LYS A 81 -2.74 -19.38 21.87
C LYS A 81 -2.56 -20.15 20.55
N LEU A 82 -3.03 -19.61 19.44
CA LEU A 82 -2.72 -20.16 18.13
C LEU A 82 -1.26 -19.85 17.85
N GLU A 83 -0.52 -20.90 17.49
CA GLU A 83 0.84 -20.76 16.99
C GLU A 83 0.89 -19.70 15.86
N PRO A 84 1.89 -18.81 15.86
CA PRO A 84 2.02 -17.83 14.80
C PRO A 84 2.17 -18.49 13.44
N LEU A 85 1.62 -17.85 12.42
CA LEU A 85 1.86 -18.28 11.05
C LEU A 85 3.25 -17.83 10.60
N ASP A 86 4.07 -18.77 10.14
CA ASP A 86 5.30 -18.48 9.42
C ASP A 86 4.99 -18.16 7.96
N LEU A 87 5.23 -16.90 7.56
CA LEU A 87 4.87 -16.37 6.26
C LEU A 87 6.09 -15.85 5.49
N VAL A 88 5.97 -15.90 4.16
CA VAL A 88 6.91 -15.30 3.22
C VAL A 88 6.11 -14.40 2.28
N GLY A 89 6.45 -13.11 2.25
CA GLY A 89 5.92 -12.14 1.29
C GLY A 89 6.92 -11.91 0.16
N LYS A 90 6.58 -12.28 -1.07
CA LYS A 90 7.37 -11.94 -2.26
C LYS A 90 6.93 -10.57 -2.77
N TYR A 91 7.85 -9.64 -2.88
CA TYR A 91 7.55 -8.31 -3.38
C TYR A 91 7.24 -8.34 -4.89
N VAL A 92 6.21 -7.60 -5.26
CA VAL A 92 5.75 -7.45 -6.65
C VAL A 92 5.38 -5.99 -6.90
N ASN A 93 5.56 -5.57 -8.15
CA ASN A 93 5.07 -4.30 -8.65
C ASN A 93 3.81 -4.60 -9.46
N ASP A 94 2.68 -4.53 -8.79
CA ASP A 94 1.39 -4.94 -9.34
C ASP A 94 0.77 -3.85 -10.23
N ARG A 95 1.18 -2.58 -10.03
CA ARG A 95 0.71 -1.44 -10.85
C ARG A 95 1.50 -1.20 -12.14
N HIS A 96 2.76 -1.65 -12.23
CA HIS A 96 3.61 -1.40 -13.41
C HIS A 96 4.29 -2.69 -13.87
N LEU A 97 3.51 -3.59 -14.45
CA LEU A 97 3.99 -4.87 -14.95
C LEU A 97 5.11 -4.74 -16.01
N PHE A 98 5.22 -3.59 -16.68
CA PHE A 98 6.14 -3.37 -17.80
C PHE A 98 7.15 -2.23 -17.59
N GLN A 99 7.25 -1.68 -16.37
CA GLN A 99 8.20 -0.60 -16.07
C GLN A 99 8.96 -0.90 -14.77
N PRO A 100 10.27 -0.59 -14.69
CA PRO A 100 10.98 -0.60 -13.43
C PRO A 100 10.29 0.39 -12.48
N ALA A 101 9.67 -0.11 -11.42
CA ALA A 101 9.06 0.73 -10.39
C ALA A 101 9.20 0.06 -9.02
N GLU A 102 8.99 0.85 -7.98
CA GLU A 102 9.03 0.37 -6.59
C GLU A 102 8.00 -0.75 -6.36
N PHE A 103 8.32 -1.67 -5.46
CA PHE A 103 7.41 -2.77 -5.12
C PHE A 103 6.26 -2.22 -4.29
N ASP A 104 5.05 -2.21 -4.83
CA ASP A 104 3.88 -1.70 -4.12
C ASP A 104 3.08 -2.78 -3.40
N ALA A 105 3.36 -4.05 -3.67
CA ALA A 105 2.61 -5.15 -3.13
C ALA A 105 3.48 -6.36 -2.81
N MET A 106 2.86 -7.33 -2.15
CA MET A 106 3.44 -8.64 -1.94
C MET A 106 2.41 -9.76 -2.08
N ASP A 107 2.85 -10.84 -2.70
CA ASP A 107 2.16 -12.13 -2.65
C ASP A 107 2.67 -12.90 -1.41
N VAL A 108 1.78 -13.14 -0.46
CA VAL A 108 2.07 -13.78 0.82
C VAL A 108 1.69 -15.26 0.75
N LYS A 109 2.61 -16.12 1.17
CA LYS A 109 2.40 -17.56 1.31
C LYS A 109 2.82 -18.06 2.68
N LYS A 110 2.27 -19.21 3.09
CA LYS A 110 2.79 -19.94 4.25
C LYS A 110 4.16 -20.53 3.88
N ARG A 111 5.14 -20.49 4.81
CA ARG A 111 6.49 -21.02 4.56
C ARG A 111 6.44 -22.49 4.09
N ASN A 112 5.64 -23.30 4.77
CA ASN A 112 5.44 -24.72 4.48
C ASN A 112 4.02 -24.99 3.94
N GLY A 113 3.50 -24.11 3.09
CA GLY A 113 2.15 -24.27 2.56
C GLY A 113 1.86 -23.42 1.32
N GLY A 114 0.58 -23.31 1.00
CA GLY A 114 0.11 -22.61 -0.20
C GLY A 114 0.02 -21.08 -0.07
N PRO A 115 -0.54 -20.44 -1.10
CA PRO A 115 -0.90 -19.01 -1.07
C PRO A 115 -1.73 -18.67 0.15
N TYR A 116 -1.53 -17.47 0.68
CA TYR A 116 -2.21 -17.01 1.89
C TYR A 116 -2.98 -15.70 1.67
N SER A 117 -2.30 -14.67 1.17
CA SER A 117 -2.93 -13.39 0.87
C SER A 117 -2.14 -12.62 -0.18
N PHE A 118 -2.79 -11.67 -0.81
CA PHE A 118 -2.15 -10.58 -1.55
C PHE A 118 -2.31 -9.30 -0.72
N GLU A 119 -1.23 -8.52 -0.58
CA GLU A 119 -1.22 -7.32 0.24
C GLU A 119 -0.55 -6.17 -0.52
N ARG A 120 -1.26 -5.05 -0.70
CA ARG A 120 -0.76 -3.87 -1.41
C ARG A 120 -0.69 -2.66 -0.49
N LEU A 121 0.43 -1.95 -0.52
CA LEU A 121 0.59 -0.66 0.14
C LEU A 121 0.02 0.45 -0.75
N PHE A 122 -1.03 1.12 -0.27
CA PHE A 122 -1.63 2.24 -0.98
C PHE A 122 -1.01 3.58 -0.62
N VAL A 123 -0.67 3.75 0.67
CA VAL A 123 -0.15 4.99 1.25
C VAL A 123 0.77 4.61 2.40
N ALA A 124 1.89 5.31 2.55
CA ALA A 124 2.70 5.28 3.75
C ALA A 124 2.84 6.70 4.33
N SER A 125 3.10 6.78 5.62
CA SER A 125 3.59 8.01 6.24
C SER A 125 5.05 8.24 5.88
N ASP A 126 5.53 9.44 6.20
CA ASP A 126 6.97 9.70 6.25
C ASP A 126 7.66 8.63 7.09
N LYS A 127 8.79 8.11 6.55
CA LYS A 127 9.60 7.05 7.14
C LYS A 127 8.87 5.70 7.35
N TYR A 128 7.75 5.45 6.66
CA TYR A 128 7.05 4.16 6.69
C TYR A 128 6.66 3.71 8.11
N ARG A 129 6.27 4.65 8.97
CA ARG A 129 5.82 4.35 10.35
C ARG A 129 4.36 3.94 10.40
N CYS A 130 3.58 4.40 9.42
CA CYS A 130 2.19 4.08 9.24
C CYS A 130 1.92 3.77 7.76
N GLY A 131 0.99 2.85 7.48
CA GLY A 131 0.63 2.49 6.12
C GLY A 131 -0.82 2.02 6.00
N VAL A 132 -1.44 2.35 4.87
CA VAL A 132 -2.77 1.88 4.49
C VAL A 132 -2.61 0.78 3.47
N PHE A 133 -3.11 -0.40 3.83
CA PHE A 133 -2.97 -1.61 3.05
C PHE A 133 -4.31 -2.03 2.47
N PHE A 134 -4.27 -2.57 1.26
CA PHE A 134 -5.31 -3.46 0.76
C PHE A 134 -4.90 -4.90 0.97
N VAL A 135 -5.86 -5.73 1.34
CA VAL A 135 -5.65 -7.15 1.64
C VAL A 135 -6.67 -8.00 0.90
N SER A 136 -6.21 -8.99 0.17
CA SER A 136 -7.07 -9.99 -0.44
C SER A 136 -6.64 -11.39 0.00
N LYS A 137 -7.61 -12.21 0.40
CA LYS A 137 -7.41 -13.66 0.59
C LYS A 137 -7.84 -14.46 -0.64
N HIS A 138 -8.31 -13.78 -1.68
CA HIS A 138 -8.76 -14.43 -2.91
C HIS A 138 -7.58 -14.62 -3.87
N ILE A 139 -7.59 -15.73 -4.60
CA ILE A 139 -6.56 -16.05 -5.60
C ILE A 139 -6.50 -14.99 -6.70
N ASN A 140 -7.67 -14.45 -7.10
CA ASN A 140 -7.77 -13.39 -8.10
C ASN A 140 -7.44 -11.98 -7.56
N LYS A 141 -6.93 -11.87 -6.33
CA LYS A 141 -6.57 -10.60 -5.67
C LYS A 141 -7.74 -9.60 -5.55
N GLY A 142 -8.98 -10.05 -5.71
CA GLY A 142 -10.17 -9.22 -5.63
C GLY A 142 -10.59 -8.88 -4.20
N GLY A 143 -11.67 -8.13 -4.06
CA GLY A 143 -12.24 -7.74 -2.77
C GLY A 143 -12.02 -6.27 -2.44
N ASN A 144 -12.42 -5.88 -1.24
CA ASN A 144 -12.50 -4.49 -0.79
C ASN A 144 -12.05 -4.36 0.68
N ASN A 145 -10.98 -5.06 1.04
CA ASN A 145 -10.50 -5.07 2.41
C ASN A 145 -9.31 -4.15 2.59
N TYR A 146 -9.40 -3.31 3.63
CA TYR A 146 -8.39 -2.34 3.97
C TYR A 146 -7.96 -2.50 5.40
N GLU A 147 -6.68 -2.25 5.64
CA GLU A 147 -6.07 -2.24 6.96
C GLU A 147 -5.25 -0.98 7.14
N LEU A 148 -5.36 -0.38 8.32
CA LEU A 148 -4.41 0.62 8.78
C LEU A 148 -3.40 -0.08 9.67
N ARG A 149 -2.12 -0.02 9.29
CA ARG A 149 -1.03 -0.66 10.01
C ARG A 149 0.00 0.36 10.44
N ILE A 150 0.63 0.11 11.57
CA ILE A 150 1.71 0.95 12.10
C ILE A 150 2.86 0.09 12.60
N LYS A 151 4.07 0.65 12.57
CA LYS A 151 5.22 0.06 13.26
C LYS A 151 5.08 0.25 14.77
N GLU A 152 5.65 -0.68 15.53
CA GLU A 152 5.65 -0.62 17.00
C GLU A 152 6.29 0.68 17.49
N GLY A 153 5.75 1.25 18.58
CA GLY A 153 6.14 2.57 19.07
C GLY A 153 5.71 3.76 18.18
N ALA A 154 4.98 3.55 17.10
CA ALA A 154 4.35 4.63 16.34
C ALA A 154 2.88 4.86 16.78
N THR A 155 2.40 6.05 16.49
CA THR A 155 0.97 6.37 16.45
C THR A 155 0.54 6.52 15.00
N PRO A 156 -0.72 6.18 14.65
CA PRO A 156 -1.23 6.46 13.32
C PRO A 156 -1.19 7.97 13.07
N ASP A 157 -0.56 8.38 11.99
CA ASP A 157 -0.55 9.79 11.62
C ASP A 157 -1.90 10.20 11.00
N GLN A 158 -2.13 11.51 10.94
CA GLN A 158 -3.37 12.03 10.37
C GLN A 158 -3.49 11.74 8.86
N HIS A 159 -2.35 11.61 8.16
CA HIS A 159 -2.33 11.35 6.72
C HIS A 159 -2.91 9.97 6.41
N CYS A 160 -2.35 8.92 7.02
CA CYS A 160 -2.85 7.57 6.94
C CYS A 160 -4.30 7.45 7.40
N LEU A 161 -4.67 8.06 8.53
CA LEU A 161 -6.03 7.97 9.07
C LEU A 161 -7.04 8.50 8.05
N LYS A 162 -6.82 9.69 7.51
CA LYS A 162 -7.69 10.29 6.48
C LYS A 162 -7.76 9.43 5.22
N LYS A 163 -6.63 8.84 4.80
CA LYS A 163 -6.59 7.95 3.62
C LYS A 163 -7.35 6.65 3.88
N PHE A 164 -7.12 6.02 5.02
CA PHE A 164 -7.84 4.82 5.44
C PHE A 164 -9.35 5.06 5.52
N GLU A 165 -9.77 6.16 6.16
CA GLU A 165 -11.18 6.54 6.23
C GLU A 165 -11.79 6.69 4.84
N ARG A 166 -11.09 7.38 3.92
CA ARG A 166 -11.53 7.53 2.53
C ARG A 166 -11.72 6.20 1.84
N TYR A 167 -10.75 5.27 1.95
CA TYR A 167 -10.86 3.94 1.35
C TYR A 167 -11.96 3.10 2.00
N SER A 168 -12.12 3.19 3.33
CA SER A 168 -13.11 2.42 4.09
C SER A 168 -14.57 2.81 3.84
N ARG A 169 -14.80 4.00 3.25
CA ARG A 169 -16.14 4.51 2.90
C ARG A 169 -16.55 4.17 1.46
N ALA A 170 -15.69 3.50 0.68
CA ALA A 170 -16.03 3.11 -0.68
C ALA A 170 -17.18 2.08 -0.68
N PRO A 171 -18.06 2.09 -1.71
CA PRO A 171 -19.14 1.11 -1.84
C PRO A 171 -18.62 -0.33 -1.76
N GLY A 172 -19.31 -1.18 -1.00
CA GLY A 172 -18.94 -2.59 -0.83
C GLY A 172 -17.81 -2.85 0.17
N VAL A 173 -17.30 -1.83 0.87
CA VAL A 173 -16.37 -1.98 2.00
C VAL A 173 -17.17 -2.13 3.29
N LYS A 174 -16.81 -3.12 4.12
CA LYS A 174 -17.38 -3.28 5.46
C LYS A 174 -16.91 -2.17 6.39
N LYS A 175 -17.73 -1.84 7.40
CA LYS A 175 -17.38 -0.83 8.42
C LYS A 175 -16.05 -1.21 9.11
N PRO A 176 -15.09 -0.28 9.22
CA PRO A 176 -13.83 -0.56 9.89
C PRO A 176 -14.06 -0.80 11.39
N VAL A 177 -13.32 -1.76 11.94
CA VAL A 177 -13.29 -2.07 13.38
C VAL A 177 -11.89 -1.74 13.95
N PRO A 178 -11.82 -1.19 15.17
CA PRO A 178 -10.55 -0.98 15.86
C PRO A 178 -9.99 -2.30 16.37
N CYS A 179 -8.68 -2.46 16.29
CA CYS A 179 -7.98 -3.61 16.87
C CYS A 179 -7.57 -3.32 18.30
N LYS A 180 -8.14 -4.08 19.25
CA LYS A 180 -7.76 -4.02 20.66
C LYS A 180 -6.49 -4.84 20.87
N HIS A 181 -5.36 -4.16 21.07
CA HIS A 181 -4.11 -4.81 21.41
C HIS A 181 -4.09 -5.14 22.91
N ILE A 182 -4.01 -6.41 23.27
CA ILE A 182 -3.74 -6.82 24.66
C ILE A 182 -2.26 -6.50 24.91
N ARG A 183 -2.01 -5.65 25.91
CA ARG A 183 -0.66 -5.25 26.35
C ARG A 183 0.06 -6.39 27.04
#